data_AF-A0A4R7CVV3-F1
#
_entry.id   AF-A0A4R7CVV3-F1
#
_cell.length_a   1.000
_cell.length_b   1.000
_cell.length_c   1.000
_cell.angle_alpha   90.00
_cell.angle_beta   90.00
_cell.angle_gamma   90.00
#
_symmetry.space_group_name_H-M   'P 1'
#
loop_
_entity.id
_entity.type
_entity.pdbx_description
1 polymer ?
#
loop_
_entity_poly.entity_id
_entity_poly.type
_entity_poly.pdbx_seq_one_letter_code
_entity_poly.pdbx_strand_id
1 'polypeptide(L)'
;MELIKRLDRYNLHYGFLEDSADFSFELHPERIIIRNDALRNNDRTLYEGYINNKFASHYTEAMQSFDASLANLVQLTKSEAASLLESHGVNLLQSDISIKEEDAIFTALVVPPAELPLQDEDTKEKLIQNKALPYTVLDRPYIWLDLSLLDK
;
A
#
# COMPACT_ATOMS: atom_id res chain seq x y z
N MET A 1 -14.31 3.60 13.34
CA MET A 1 -15.09 2.34 13.34
C MET A 1 -14.80 1.48 12.11
N GLU A 2 -14.37 2.06 10.99
CA GLU A 2 -14.04 1.35 9.75
C GLU A 2 -12.72 0.55 9.83
N LEU A 3 -11.67 1.13 10.44
CA LEU A 3 -10.38 0.46 10.65
C LEU A 3 -10.50 -0.89 11.38
N ILE A 4 -11.23 -0.94 12.50
CA ILE A 4 -11.43 -2.17 13.28
C ILE A 4 -12.11 -3.25 12.42
N LYS A 5 -13.16 -2.90 11.67
CA LYS A 5 -13.86 -3.85 10.78
C LYS A 5 -12.95 -4.36 9.67
N ARG A 6 -12.06 -3.52 9.13
CA ARG A 6 -11.06 -3.95 8.15
C ARG A 6 -10.05 -4.90 8.77
N LEU A 7 -9.54 -4.60 9.96
CA LEU A 7 -8.63 -5.48 10.70
C LEU A 7 -9.28 -6.85 10.94
N ASP A 8 -10.53 -6.90 11.39
CA ASP A 8 -11.27 -8.15 11.60
C ASP A 8 -11.40 -8.96 10.30
N ARG A 9 -11.74 -8.30 9.18
CA ARG A 9 -11.87 -8.95 7.86
C ARG A 9 -10.54 -9.54 7.39
N TYR A 10 -9.45 -8.80 7.50
CA TYR A 10 -8.14 -9.27 7.07
C TYR A 10 -7.61 -10.35 8.02
N ASN A 11 -7.88 -10.25 9.32
CA ASN A 11 -7.52 -11.28 10.27
C ASN A 11 -8.27 -12.59 10.00
N LEU A 12 -9.55 -12.52 9.62
CA LEU A 12 -10.30 -13.70 9.20
C LEU A 12 -9.67 -14.39 7.96
N HIS A 13 -9.04 -13.60 7.09
CA HIS A 13 -8.39 -14.12 5.88
C HIS A 13 -6.96 -14.65 6.14
N TYR A 14 -6.19 -13.99 7.00
CA TYR A 14 -4.76 -14.26 7.19
C TYR A 14 -4.37 -14.89 8.53
N GLY A 15 -5.20 -14.78 9.58
CA GLY A 15 -4.89 -15.30 10.91
C GLY A 15 -3.81 -14.52 11.70
N PHE A 16 -3.44 -13.32 11.27
CA PHE A 16 -2.26 -12.59 11.81
C PHE A 16 -2.34 -12.21 13.30
N LEU A 17 -3.51 -12.27 13.96
CA LEU A 17 -3.61 -12.06 15.41
C LEU A 17 -3.19 -13.30 16.21
N GLU A 18 -3.47 -14.51 15.69
CA GLU A 18 -3.12 -15.77 16.33
C GLU A 18 -1.70 -16.20 15.91
N ASP A 19 -1.36 -16.02 14.64
CA ASP A 19 -0.11 -16.47 14.02
C ASP A 19 0.81 -15.29 13.63
N SER A 20 0.87 -14.25 14.48
CA SER A 20 1.65 -13.03 14.18
C SER A 20 3.13 -13.26 13.85
N ALA A 21 3.72 -14.34 14.38
CA ALA A 21 5.12 -14.70 14.16
C ALA A 21 5.41 -15.21 12.74
N ASP A 22 4.38 -15.61 11.99
CA ASP A 22 4.53 -16.15 10.63
C ASP A 22 4.69 -15.04 9.57
N PHE A 23 4.47 -13.79 9.96
CA PHE A 23 4.56 -12.64 9.06
C PHE A 23 5.82 -11.83 9.35
N SER A 24 6.61 -11.58 8.30
CA SER A 24 7.71 -10.61 8.40
C SER A 24 7.16 -9.21 8.62
N PHE A 25 8.02 -8.31 9.11
CA PHE A 25 7.66 -6.90 9.30
C PHE A 25 7.03 -6.30 8.03
N GLU A 26 7.60 -6.57 6.87
CA GLU A 26 7.19 -6.05 5.56
C GLU A 26 5.81 -6.53 5.14
N LEU A 27 5.45 -7.76 5.50
CA LEU A 27 4.24 -8.45 5.05
C LEU A 27 3.15 -8.55 6.13
N HIS A 28 3.37 -7.98 7.32
CA HIS A 28 2.40 -8.04 8.40
C HIS A 28 1.11 -7.30 8.04
N PRO A 29 -0.05 -7.99 7.89
CA PRO A 29 -1.26 -7.36 7.36
C PRO A 29 -1.80 -6.25 8.25
N GLU A 30 -1.78 -6.44 9.59
CA GLU A 30 -2.20 -5.40 10.54
C GLU A 30 -1.39 -4.11 10.36
N ARG A 31 -0.07 -4.23 10.14
CA ARG A 31 0.82 -3.09 9.97
C ARG A 31 0.46 -2.31 8.71
N ILE A 32 0.23 -3.04 7.62
CA ILE A 32 -0.12 -2.46 6.33
C ILE A 32 -1.46 -1.73 6.42
N ILE A 33 -2.46 -2.31 7.08
CA ILE A 33 -3.78 -1.72 7.27
C ILE A 33 -3.71 -0.45 8.12
N ILE A 34 -2.96 -0.47 9.23
CA ILE A 34 -2.79 0.70 10.09
C ILE A 34 -1.98 1.79 9.37
N ARG A 35 -0.95 1.40 8.60
CA ARG A 35 -0.17 2.34 7.78
C ARG A 35 -1.03 3.04 6.74
N ASN A 36 -1.88 2.30 6.01
CA ASN A 36 -2.81 2.85 5.03
C ASN A 36 -3.73 3.91 5.66
N ASP A 37 -4.34 3.57 6.79
CA ASP A 37 -5.28 4.47 7.47
C ASP A 37 -4.57 5.73 8.01
N ALA A 38 -3.40 5.56 8.60
CA ALA A 38 -2.57 6.67 9.06
C ALA A 38 -2.15 7.60 7.92
N LEU A 39 -1.73 7.06 6.77
CA LEU A 39 -1.32 7.85 5.61
C LEU A 39 -2.46 8.69 5.05
N ARG A 40 -3.63 8.09 4.80
CA ARG A 40 -4.78 8.79 4.23
C ARG A 40 -5.34 9.89 5.13
N ASN A 41 -5.16 9.74 6.45
CA ASN A 41 -5.63 10.71 7.44
C ASN A 41 -4.53 11.65 7.93
N ASN A 42 -3.30 11.57 7.38
CA ASN A 42 -2.14 12.33 7.87
C ASN A 42 -1.91 12.13 9.39
N ASP A 43 -2.18 10.93 9.90
CA ASP A 43 -2.08 10.58 11.32
C ASP A 43 -0.78 9.81 11.60
N ARG A 44 0.33 10.55 11.59
CA ARG A 44 1.65 10.01 11.92
C ARG A 44 1.70 9.38 13.32
N THR A 45 0.95 9.95 14.27
CA THR A 45 0.94 9.51 15.68
C THR A 45 0.37 8.11 15.81
N LEU A 46 -0.70 7.80 15.08
CA LEU A 46 -1.29 6.46 15.03
C LEU A 46 -0.27 5.41 14.61
N TYR A 47 0.45 5.66 13.52
CA TYR A 47 1.43 4.69 13.00
C TYR A 47 2.65 4.57 13.93
N GLU A 48 3.17 5.68 14.42
CA GLU A 48 4.30 5.71 15.35
C GLU A 48 3.99 4.94 16.65
N GLY A 49 2.82 5.17 17.23
CA GLY A 49 2.36 4.46 18.42
C GLY A 49 2.25 2.95 18.20
N TYR A 50 1.75 2.53 17.03
CA TYR A 50 1.67 1.12 16.65
C TYR A 50 3.07 0.49 16.51
N ILE A 51 3.96 1.13 15.75
CA ILE A 51 5.30 0.61 15.49
C ILE A 51 6.11 0.52 16.78
N ASN A 52 6.06 1.54 17.64
CA ASN A 52 6.77 1.53 18.91
C ASN A 52 6.28 0.41 19.85
N ASN A 53 5.00 0.02 19.75
CA ASN A 53 4.43 -1.04 20.57
C ASN A 53 4.76 -2.45 20.05
N LYS A 54 4.62 -2.68 18.73
CA LYS A 54 4.71 -4.03 18.14
C LYS A 54 5.99 -4.33 17.37
N PHE A 55 6.67 -3.31 16.84
CA PHE A 55 7.83 -3.46 15.95
C PHE A 55 8.95 -2.46 16.29
N ALA A 56 9.26 -2.30 17.58
CA ALA A 56 10.23 -1.32 18.05
C ALA A 56 11.62 -1.46 17.40
N SER A 57 12.04 -2.69 17.06
CA SER A 57 13.29 -2.96 16.34
C SER A 57 13.34 -2.34 14.93
N HIS A 58 12.17 -2.14 14.31
CA HIS A 58 12.02 -1.58 12.97
C HIS A 58 11.64 -0.09 13.00
N TYR A 59 11.65 0.56 14.18
CA TYR A 59 11.11 1.91 14.35
C TYR A 59 11.69 2.93 13.36
N THR A 60 13.03 3.00 13.29
CA THR A 60 13.71 4.03 12.50
C THR A 60 13.38 3.90 11.02
N GLU A 61 13.48 2.69 10.45
CA GLU A 61 13.17 2.44 9.05
C GLU A 61 11.67 2.61 8.74
N ALA A 62 10.80 2.16 9.64
CA ALA A 62 9.35 2.27 9.49
C ALA A 62 8.90 3.73 9.41
N MET A 63 9.40 4.55 10.33
CA MET A 63 9.02 5.96 10.40
C MET A 63 9.64 6.77 9.25
N GLN A 64 10.89 6.47 8.86
CA GLN A 64 11.48 7.09 7.67
C GLN A 64 10.69 6.76 6.39
N SER A 65 10.32 5.50 6.20
CA SER A 65 9.49 5.08 5.07
C SER A 65 8.09 5.72 5.11
N PHE A 66 7.48 5.80 6.28
CA PHE A 66 6.18 6.46 6.46
C PHE A 66 6.25 7.94 6.11
N ASP A 67 7.23 8.67 6.66
CA ASP A 67 7.39 10.11 6.44
C ASP A 67 7.70 10.40 4.97
N ALA A 68 8.46 9.54 4.29
CA ALA A 68 8.70 9.63 2.85
C ALA A 68 7.41 9.42 2.04
N SER A 69 6.63 8.39 2.32
CA SER A 69 5.34 8.19 1.65
C SER A 69 4.38 9.34 1.92
N LEU A 70 4.27 9.79 3.16
CA LEU A 70 3.37 10.88 3.55
C LEU A 70 3.67 12.18 2.79
N ALA A 71 4.96 12.51 2.61
CA ALA A 71 5.38 13.69 1.87
C ALA A 71 5.14 13.60 0.35
N ASN A 72 4.96 12.39 -0.20
CA ASN A 72 4.80 12.17 -1.65
C ASN A 72 3.47 11.47 -1.99
N LEU A 73 2.54 11.38 -1.04
CA LEU A 73 1.23 10.79 -1.23
C LEU A 73 0.30 11.82 -1.86
N VAL A 74 -0.28 11.47 -3.01
CA VAL A 74 -1.22 12.32 -3.73
C VAL A 74 -2.51 11.58 -4.03
N GLN A 75 -3.63 12.29 -3.98
CA GLN A 75 -4.91 11.79 -4.46
C GLN A 75 -5.24 12.48 -5.79
N LEU A 76 -5.42 11.69 -6.84
CA LEU A 76 -5.58 12.18 -8.21
C LEU A 76 -6.84 11.62 -8.85
N THR A 77 -7.43 12.37 -9.77
CA THR A 77 -8.45 11.84 -10.69
C THR A 77 -7.83 10.82 -11.66
N LYS A 78 -8.68 10.02 -12.32
CA LYS A 78 -8.26 9.08 -13.39
C LYS A 78 -7.36 9.73 -14.44
N SER A 79 -7.71 10.91 -14.94
CA SER A 79 -6.94 11.62 -15.98
C SER A 79 -5.59 12.12 -15.49
N GLU A 80 -5.55 12.65 -14.26
CA GLU A 80 -4.31 13.16 -13.65
C GLU A 80 -3.36 11.99 -13.34
N ALA A 81 -3.88 10.91 -12.75
CA ALA A 81 -3.10 9.70 -12.49
C ALA A 81 -2.55 9.09 -13.78
N ALA A 82 -3.38 8.95 -14.82
CA ALA A 82 -2.92 8.41 -16.11
C ALA A 82 -1.76 9.24 -16.69
N SER A 83 -1.91 10.56 -16.70
CA SER A 83 -0.89 11.49 -17.23
C SER A 83 0.41 11.43 -16.42
N LEU A 84 0.30 11.36 -15.09
CA LEU A 84 1.46 11.30 -14.19
C LEU A 84 2.23 9.98 -14.31
N LEU A 85 1.50 8.86 -14.37
CA LEU A 85 2.11 7.54 -14.52
C LEU A 85 2.84 7.41 -15.85
N GLU A 86 2.23 7.92 -16.93
CA GLU A 86 2.87 7.96 -18.25
C GLU A 86 4.12 8.86 -18.26
N SER A 87 4.05 10.06 -17.68
CA SER A 87 5.18 11.00 -17.69
C SER A 87 6.41 10.50 -16.92
N HIS A 88 6.21 9.66 -15.90
CA HIS A 88 7.29 9.04 -15.13
C HIS A 88 7.67 7.64 -15.62
N GLY A 89 7.07 7.15 -16.71
CA GLY A 89 7.35 5.81 -17.24
C GLY A 89 6.96 4.67 -16.30
N VAL A 90 6.00 4.91 -15.40
CA VAL A 90 5.52 3.92 -14.43
C VAL A 90 4.85 2.78 -15.16
N ASN A 91 5.38 1.58 -14.98
CA ASN A 91 4.91 0.37 -15.66
C ASN A 91 4.37 -0.69 -14.68
N LEU A 92 4.47 -0.44 -13.37
CA LEU A 92 3.93 -1.30 -12.33
C LEU A 92 3.39 -0.46 -11.16
N LEU A 93 2.27 -0.91 -10.60
CA LEU A 93 1.72 -0.40 -9.35
C LEU A 93 1.69 -1.54 -8.32
N GLN A 94 2.04 -1.22 -7.08
CA GLN A 94 1.87 -2.14 -5.96
C GLN A 94 0.87 -1.54 -4.97
N SER A 95 -0.26 -2.21 -4.74
CA SER A 95 -1.23 -1.77 -3.75
C SER A 95 -0.79 -2.14 -2.35
N ASP A 96 -1.06 -1.32 -1.34
CA ASP A 96 -0.85 -1.71 0.06
C ASP A 96 -1.87 -2.75 0.52
N ILE A 97 -3.16 -2.44 0.36
CA ILE A 97 -4.31 -3.31 0.63
C ILE A 97 -4.94 -3.81 -0.68
N SER A 98 -6.09 -4.47 -0.61
CA SER A 98 -6.73 -5.09 -1.76
C SER A 98 -7.00 -4.07 -2.87
N ILE A 99 -6.65 -4.41 -4.11
CA ILE A 99 -6.81 -3.50 -5.27
C ILE A 99 -8.26 -3.06 -5.48
N LYS A 100 -9.21 -3.86 -4.97
CA LYS A 100 -10.66 -3.64 -5.08
C LYS A 100 -11.16 -2.58 -4.09
N GLU A 101 -10.36 -2.24 -3.08
CA GLU A 101 -10.70 -1.18 -2.13
C GLU A 101 -10.39 0.18 -2.73
N GLU A 102 -11.34 1.12 -2.61
CA GLU A 102 -11.26 2.46 -3.22
C GLU A 102 -10.13 3.30 -2.61
N ASP A 103 -9.78 3.01 -1.37
CA ASP A 103 -8.79 3.70 -0.55
C ASP A 103 -7.44 2.97 -0.48
N ALA A 104 -7.23 2.01 -1.38
CA ALA A 104 -5.90 1.42 -1.60
C ALA A 104 -4.92 2.49 -2.08
N ILE A 105 -3.75 2.53 -1.46
CA ILE A 105 -2.62 3.36 -1.89
C ILE A 105 -1.76 2.52 -2.82
N PHE A 106 -1.49 3.04 -4.01
CA PHE A 106 -0.62 2.39 -4.99
C PHE A 106 0.75 3.05 -4.99
N THR A 107 1.78 2.28 -4.65
CA THR A 107 3.17 2.71 -4.86
C THR A 107 3.50 2.62 -6.34
N ALA A 108 3.96 3.72 -6.91
CA ALA A 108 4.35 3.82 -8.31
C ALA A 108 5.76 3.27 -8.51
N LEU A 109 5.94 2.35 -9.47
CA LEU A 109 7.19 1.64 -9.71
C LEU A 109 7.57 1.61 -11.20
N VAL A 110 8.86 1.78 -11.47
CA VAL A 110 9.48 1.56 -12.78
C VAL A 110 10.36 0.32 -12.67
N VAL A 111 9.91 -0.80 -13.24
CA VAL A 111 10.61 -2.09 -13.15
C VAL A 111 11.05 -2.61 -14.52
N PRO A 112 12.09 -3.45 -14.62
CA PRO A 112 12.41 -4.15 -15.86
C PRO A 112 11.25 -5.00 -16.38
N PRO A 113 11.10 -5.22 -17.70
CA PRO A 113 10.02 -6.04 -18.26
C PRO A 113 9.93 -7.47 -17.69
N ALA A 114 11.04 -8.03 -17.23
CA ALA A 114 11.11 -9.37 -16.62
C ALA A 114 10.43 -9.45 -15.24
N GLU A 115 10.19 -8.32 -14.58
CA GLU A 115 9.55 -8.22 -13.26
C GLU A 115 8.06 -7.88 -13.34
N LEU A 116 7.55 -7.64 -14.56
CA LEU A 116 6.13 -7.42 -14.77
C LEU A 116 5.35 -8.71 -14.51
N PRO A 117 4.19 -8.63 -13.84
CA PRO A 117 3.37 -9.80 -13.59
C PRO A 117 2.91 -10.40 -14.92
N LEU A 118 3.06 -11.72 -15.05
CA LEU A 118 2.32 -12.48 -16.06
C LEU A 118 0.83 -12.34 -15.71
N GLN A 119 0.00 -11.97 -16.69
CA GLN A 119 -1.41 -11.62 -16.45
C GLN A 119 -2.14 -12.66 -15.57
N ASP A 120 -3.00 -12.14 -14.67
CA ASP A 120 -4.04 -12.85 -13.91
C ASP A 120 -3.66 -13.82 -12.77
N GLU A 121 -2.40 -14.11 -12.47
CA GLU A 121 -2.09 -15.15 -11.46
C GLU A 121 -2.01 -14.68 -9.99
N ASP A 122 -1.73 -13.40 -9.70
CA ASP A 122 -1.36 -12.98 -8.32
C ASP A 122 -2.40 -12.11 -7.58
N THR A 123 -3.59 -11.91 -8.15
CA THR A 123 -4.61 -10.96 -7.64
C THR A 123 -5.85 -11.59 -7.01
N LYS A 124 -6.07 -12.90 -7.11
CA LYS A 124 -7.34 -13.50 -6.67
C LYS A 124 -7.41 -13.79 -5.17
N GLU A 125 -6.29 -14.10 -4.53
CA GLU A 125 -6.29 -14.54 -3.13
C GLU A 125 -5.62 -13.55 -2.18
N LYS A 126 -4.55 -12.85 -2.61
CA LYS A 126 -3.87 -11.88 -1.75
C LYS A 126 -4.69 -10.59 -1.64
N LEU A 127 -4.86 -10.09 -0.41
CA LEU A 127 -5.46 -8.81 -0.06
C LEU A 127 -4.43 -7.71 0.25
N ILE A 128 -3.13 -7.99 0.24
CA ILE A 128 -2.07 -6.99 0.46
C ILE A 128 -0.98 -7.12 -0.59
N GLN A 129 -0.27 -6.02 -0.88
CA GLN A 129 0.88 -5.99 -1.79
C GLN A 129 0.63 -6.59 -3.18
N ASN A 130 -0.60 -6.42 -3.69
CA ASN A 130 -0.92 -6.89 -5.04
C ASN A 130 -0.25 -6.02 -6.09
N LYS A 131 0.30 -6.66 -7.10
CA LYS A 131 0.87 -6.00 -8.27
C LYS A 131 -0.18 -5.84 -9.36
N ALA A 132 -0.22 -4.68 -9.98
CA ALA A 132 -1.15 -4.35 -11.04
C ALA A 132 -0.47 -3.49 -12.11
N LEU A 133 -0.87 -3.69 -13.36
CA LEU A 133 -0.50 -2.78 -14.44
C LEU A 133 -1.32 -1.49 -14.29
N PRO A 134 -0.77 -0.30 -14.55
CA PRO A 134 -1.48 0.98 -14.37
C PRO A 134 -2.92 0.98 -14.90
N TYR A 135 -3.12 0.55 -16.15
CA TYR A 135 -4.42 0.58 -16.81
C TYR A 135 -5.49 -0.29 -16.13
N THR A 136 -5.13 -1.28 -15.31
CA THR A 136 -6.10 -2.18 -14.66
C THR A 136 -6.75 -1.58 -13.42
N VAL A 137 -6.17 -0.50 -12.86
CA VAL A 137 -6.68 0.14 -11.62
C VAL A 137 -7.17 1.57 -11.82
N LEU A 138 -6.92 2.15 -13.00
CA LEU A 138 -7.34 3.52 -13.34
C LEU A 138 -8.86 3.71 -13.43
N ASP A 139 -9.65 2.63 -13.46
CA ASP A 139 -11.12 2.72 -13.56
C ASP A 139 -11.80 2.98 -12.21
N ARG A 140 -11.45 4.10 -11.58
CA ARG A 140 -12.02 4.59 -10.31
C ARG A 140 -12.02 6.13 -10.29
N PRO A 141 -12.89 6.78 -9.49
CA PRO A 141 -13.01 8.24 -9.51
C PRO A 141 -11.74 8.95 -9.03
N TYR A 142 -11.11 8.40 -7.98
CA TYR A 142 -9.87 8.92 -7.39
C TYR A 142 -8.91 7.78 -7.06
N ILE A 143 -7.62 8.07 -7.13
CA ILE A 143 -6.54 7.12 -6.91
C ILE A 143 -5.53 7.75 -5.95
N TRP A 144 -5.18 7.01 -4.91
CA TRP A 144 -4.05 7.36 -4.05
C TRP A 144 -2.77 6.80 -4.65
N LEU A 145 -1.82 7.68 -4.99
CA LEU A 145 -0.50 7.30 -5.46
C LEU A 145 0.57 7.73 -4.46
N ASP A 146 1.40 6.77 -4.07
CA ASP A 146 2.64 7.03 -3.35
C ASP A 146 3.78 7.10 -4.37
N LEU A 147 4.36 8.30 -4.51
CA LEU A 147 5.42 8.61 -5.46
C LEU A 147 6.81 8.60 -4.81
N SER A 148 6.93 8.15 -3.56
CA SER A 148 8.19 8.18 -2.79
C SER A 148 9.34 7.37 -3.40
N LEU A 149 9.03 6.44 -4.31
CA LEU A 149 10.01 5.60 -5.01
C LEU A 149 10.26 6.05 -6.46
N LEU A 150 9.65 7.14 -6.91
CA LEU A 150 10.00 7.75 -8.20
C LEU A 150 11.19 8.70 -8.00
N ASP A 151 12.15 8.64 -8.91
CA ASP A 151 13.22 9.62 -8.96
C ASP A 151 12.62 11.01 -9.23
N LYS A 152 13.01 12.01 -8.43
CA LYS A 152 12.54 13.40 -8.53
C LYS A 152 13.22 14.19 -9.64
#